data_AF-A0A8H8NNY5-F1
#
_entry.id   AF-A0A8H8NNY5-F1
#
_cell.length_a   1.000
_cell.length_b   1.000
_cell.length_c   1.000
_cell.angle_alpha   90.00
_cell.angle_beta   90.00
_cell.angle_gamma   90.00
#
_symmetry.space_group_name_H-M   'P 1'
#
loop_
_entity.id
_entity.type
_entity.pdbx_description
1 polymer ?
#
loop_
_entity_poly.entity_id
_entity_poly.type
_entity_poly.pdbx_seq_one_letter_code
_entity_poly.pdbx_strand_id
1 'polypeptide(L)'
;MFARTVLHARSSQFRNPRIYKHATLQRRQLSILEPLASGIIETGHIISSLPLPASVPHYSCAIIGITLALRMGITLPMALWSRARAFRREHLVGPALKAWREKAKVEVGKAFARDRKPYEEYKEEMGRLQVAKIKELNKIHRCSPIPTMILPFAVHAPLFIMATASFRHAALMSYAPVNPLASESFLTLPSLAQVDPTGVLPIAIGLIMFSNIELGRLSRPAKTTPNPFLRAALQIQPRRKR
;
A
#
# COMPACT_ATOMS: atom_id res chain seq x y z
N MET A 1 -51.23 10.66 -52.39
CA MET A 1 -50.78 11.67 -51.41
C MET A 1 -50.93 11.09 -50.00
N PHE A 2 -49.79 10.93 -49.32
CA PHE A 2 -49.52 10.85 -47.86
C PHE A 2 -50.70 10.55 -46.90
N ALA A 3 -50.78 9.38 -46.23
CA ALA A 3 -50.01 8.90 -45.06
C ALA A 3 -50.56 9.36 -43.68
N ARG A 4 -50.42 8.47 -42.66
CA ARG A 4 -50.45 8.68 -41.19
C ARG A 4 -51.85 8.61 -40.51
N THR A 5 -52.08 7.93 -39.39
CA THR A 5 -51.24 7.13 -38.46
C THR A 5 -52.14 6.30 -37.55
N VAL A 6 -51.87 5.00 -37.47
CA VAL A 6 -52.11 4.19 -36.27
C VAL A 6 -50.97 4.47 -35.29
N LEU A 7 -51.26 4.65 -34.00
CA LEU A 7 -50.51 4.10 -32.85
C LEU A 7 -50.99 4.74 -31.54
N HIS A 8 -51.87 4.01 -30.84
CA HIS A 8 -52.07 4.16 -29.41
C HIS A 8 -50.83 3.61 -28.69
N ALA A 9 -49.90 4.51 -28.32
CA ALA A 9 -48.74 4.16 -27.50
C ALA A 9 -49.14 4.22 -26.02
N ARG A 10 -49.41 3.04 -25.45
CA ARG A 10 -49.65 2.78 -24.03
C ARG A 10 -48.32 2.93 -23.27
N SER A 11 -48.06 4.09 -22.68
CA SER A 11 -46.89 4.32 -21.84
C SER A 11 -47.09 3.74 -20.45
N SER A 12 -46.64 2.49 -20.26
CA SER A 12 -46.50 1.83 -18.95
C SER A 12 -45.31 2.42 -18.19
N GLN A 13 -45.57 3.50 -17.45
CA GLN A 13 -44.60 4.15 -16.57
C GLN A 13 -44.46 3.38 -15.24
N PHE A 14 -43.79 2.22 -15.28
CA PHE A 14 -43.33 1.54 -14.05
C PHE A 14 -42.14 2.31 -13.46
N ARG A 15 -42.44 3.32 -12.63
CA ARG A 15 -41.46 3.99 -11.76
C ARG A 15 -40.98 3.01 -10.68
N ASN A 16 -39.75 2.56 -10.82
CA ASN A 16 -39.09 1.64 -9.89
C ASN A 16 -38.64 2.39 -8.62
N PRO A 17 -39.18 2.10 -7.41
CA PRO A 17 -38.86 2.83 -6.17
C PRO A 17 -37.48 2.48 -5.56
N ARG A 18 -36.71 1.57 -6.18
CA ARG A 18 -35.38 1.16 -5.68
C ARG A 18 -34.29 2.23 -5.84
N ILE A 19 -34.46 3.20 -6.74
CA ILE A 19 -33.43 4.21 -7.03
C ILE A 19 -33.29 5.23 -5.88
N TYR A 20 -34.36 5.50 -5.12
CA TYR A 20 -34.34 6.53 -4.07
C TYR A 20 -33.59 6.11 -2.79
N LYS A 21 -33.46 4.80 -2.51
CA LYS A 21 -32.75 4.34 -1.30
C LYS A 21 -31.22 4.49 -1.41
N HIS A 22 -30.67 4.56 -2.63
CA HIS A 22 -29.23 4.80 -2.82
C HIS A 22 -28.84 6.26 -2.58
N ALA A 23 -29.71 7.22 -2.88
CA ALA A 23 -29.41 8.65 -2.71
C ALA A 23 -29.24 9.06 -1.23
N THR A 24 -29.96 8.43 -0.31
CA THR A 24 -29.94 8.81 1.12
C THR A 24 -28.74 8.23 1.87
N LEU A 25 -28.28 7.02 1.54
CA LEU A 25 -27.05 6.45 2.09
C LEU A 25 -25.80 7.18 1.60
N GLN A 26 -25.81 7.63 0.35
CA GLN A 26 -24.72 8.44 -0.23
C GLN A 26 -24.56 9.77 0.54
N ARG A 27 -25.67 10.42 0.93
CA ARG A 27 -25.65 11.68 1.69
C ARG A 27 -24.98 11.60 3.07
N ARG A 28 -25.11 10.47 3.80
CA ARG A 28 -24.49 10.30 5.13
C ARG A 28 -22.99 9.99 5.07
N GLN A 29 -22.51 9.29 4.05
CA GLN A 29 -21.08 9.04 3.86
C GLN A 29 -20.32 10.33 3.45
N LEU A 30 -21.02 11.28 2.83
CA LEU A 30 -20.44 12.53 2.31
C LEU A 30 -20.07 13.54 3.40
N SER A 31 -20.67 13.50 4.60
CA SER A 31 -20.35 14.45 5.68
C SER A 31 -18.93 14.30 6.26
N ILE A 32 -18.31 13.12 6.15
CA ILE A 32 -16.91 12.90 6.58
C ILE A 32 -15.93 13.37 5.50
N LEU A 33 -16.37 13.34 4.24
CA LEU A 33 -15.55 13.70 3.08
C LEU A 33 -15.55 15.20 2.81
N GLU A 34 -16.60 15.91 3.25
CA GLU A 34 -16.76 17.36 3.14
C GLU A 34 -15.57 18.16 3.70
N PRO A 35 -15.09 17.97 4.95
CA PRO A 35 -13.94 18.72 5.47
C PRO A 35 -12.63 18.42 4.72
N LEU A 36 -12.51 17.23 4.12
CA LEU A 36 -11.32 16.84 3.36
C LEU A 36 -11.35 17.43 1.95
N ALA A 37 -12.52 17.43 1.31
CA ALA A 37 -12.75 18.10 0.03
C ALA A 37 -12.61 19.63 0.14
N SER A 38 -13.16 20.23 1.20
CA SER A 38 -13.01 21.66 1.45
C SER A 38 -11.55 22.04 1.73
N GLY A 39 -10.82 21.22 2.50
CA GLY A 39 -9.40 21.44 2.77
C GLY A 39 -8.53 21.43 1.50
N ILE A 40 -8.85 20.59 0.50
CA ILE A 40 -8.16 20.60 -0.80
C ILE A 40 -8.39 21.92 -1.55
N ILE A 41 -9.63 22.42 -1.55
CA ILE A 41 -10.01 23.65 -2.24
C ILE A 41 -9.41 24.87 -1.53
N GLU A 42 -9.50 24.91 -0.20
CA GLU A 42 -8.96 25.98 0.64
C GLU A 42 -7.43 26.08 0.52
N THR A 43 -6.72 24.95 0.51
CA THR A 43 -5.27 24.93 0.27
C THR A 43 -4.94 25.43 -1.13
N GLY A 44 -5.78 25.12 -2.13
CA GLY A 44 -5.68 25.69 -3.48
C GLY A 44 -5.75 27.22 -3.48
N HIS A 45 -6.73 27.79 -2.78
CA HIS A 45 -6.88 29.24 -2.65
C HIS A 45 -5.70 29.90 -1.91
N ILE A 46 -5.17 29.26 -0.87
CA ILE A 46 -3.98 29.74 -0.16
C ILE A 46 -2.77 29.74 -1.10
N ILE A 47 -2.60 28.70 -1.93
CA ILE A 47 -1.51 28.62 -2.91
C ILE A 47 -1.69 29.64 -4.04
N SER A 48 -2.92 29.96 -4.43
CA SER A 48 -3.20 31.06 -5.37
C SER A 48 -2.76 32.44 -4.86
N SER A 49 -2.59 32.59 -3.54
CA SER A 49 -2.07 33.84 -2.96
C SER A 49 -0.54 33.95 -3.00
N LEU A 50 0.17 32.85 -3.31
CA LEU A 50 1.61 32.92 -3.54
C LEU A 50 1.88 33.46 -4.94
N PRO A 51 2.94 34.29 -5.13
CA PRO A 51 3.35 34.78 -6.44
C PRO A 51 4.04 33.65 -7.22
N LEU A 52 3.26 32.65 -7.63
CA LEU A 52 3.71 31.58 -8.52
C LEU A 52 3.64 32.07 -9.97
N PRO A 53 4.56 31.63 -10.84
CA PRO A 53 4.49 31.93 -12.26
C PRO A 53 3.18 31.38 -12.84
N ALA A 54 2.50 32.16 -13.68
CA ALA A 54 1.19 31.85 -14.26
C ALA A 54 1.13 30.52 -15.06
N SER A 55 2.27 29.89 -15.32
CA SER A 55 2.38 28.60 -15.98
C SER A 55 2.05 27.40 -15.09
N VAL A 56 1.94 27.57 -13.76
CA VAL A 56 1.74 26.46 -12.82
C VAL A 56 0.29 26.41 -12.34
N PRO A 57 -0.44 25.29 -12.55
CA PRO A 57 -1.82 25.16 -12.07
C PRO A 57 -1.88 25.08 -10.54
N HIS A 58 -2.68 25.94 -9.91
CA HIS A 58 -2.66 26.15 -8.47
C HIS A 58 -3.28 24.98 -7.71
N TYR A 59 -4.37 24.40 -8.24
CA TYR A 59 -5.02 23.25 -7.62
C TYR A 59 -4.19 21.98 -7.78
N SER A 60 -3.44 21.84 -8.87
CA SER A 60 -2.46 20.75 -9.03
C SER A 60 -1.34 20.83 -7.99
N CYS A 61 -0.81 22.03 -7.75
CA CYS A 61 0.17 22.26 -6.69
C CYS A 61 -0.39 21.99 -5.30
N ALA A 62 -1.65 22.32 -5.02
CA ALA A 62 -2.30 22.00 -3.76
C ALA A 62 -2.38 20.50 -3.52
N ILE A 63 -2.77 19.73 -4.54
CA ILE A 63 -2.84 18.27 -4.47
C ILE A 63 -1.46 17.66 -4.20
N ILE A 64 -0.43 18.14 -4.89
CA ILE A 64 0.96 17.69 -4.69
C ILE A 64 1.44 18.09 -3.28
N GLY A 65 1.17 19.31 -2.83
CA GLY A 65 1.55 19.79 -1.51
C GLY A 65 0.92 18.98 -0.37
N ILE A 66 -0.40 18.74 -0.44
CA ILE A 66 -1.14 17.94 0.54
C ILE A 66 -0.62 16.50 0.54
N THR A 67 -0.40 15.91 -0.63
CA THR A 67 0.14 14.54 -0.71
C THR A 67 1.55 14.44 -0.16
N LEU A 68 2.41 15.43 -0.38
CA LEU A 68 3.74 15.51 0.24
C LEU A 68 3.64 15.66 1.75
N ALA A 69 2.80 16.56 2.26
CA ALA A 69 2.60 16.74 3.70
C ALA A 69 2.10 15.44 4.36
N LEU A 70 1.14 14.75 3.75
CA LEU A 70 0.63 13.48 4.22
C LEU A 70 1.69 12.38 4.19
N ARG A 71 2.54 12.38 3.14
CA ARG A 71 3.65 11.44 3.05
C ARG A 71 4.71 11.72 4.10
N MET A 72 5.07 12.97 4.35
CA MET A 72 6.07 13.34 5.35
C MET A 72 5.57 13.11 6.78
N GLY A 73 4.32 13.46 7.07
CA GLY A 73 3.74 13.34 8.42
C GLY A 73 3.39 11.92 8.84
N ILE A 74 2.85 11.11 7.92
CA ILE A 74 2.32 9.77 8.27
C ILE A 74 3.11 8.66 7.60
N THR A 75 3.31 8.76 6.29
CA THR A 75 3.83 7.63 5.50
C THR A 75 5.32 7.39 5.74
N LEU A 76 6.12 8.44 5.81
CA LEU A 76 7.57 8.37 5.94
C LEU A 76 8.02 7.82 7.30
N PRO A 77 7.54 8.31 8.46
CA PRO A 77 7.90 7.71 9.75
C PRO A 77 7.46 6.24 9.82
N MET A 78 6.28 5.91 9.28
CA MET A 78 5.80 4.53 9.19
C MET A 78 6.68 3.66 8.28
N ALA A 79 7.10 4.18 7.13
CA ALA A 79 7.97 3.48 6.18
C ALA A 79 9.37 3.26 6.76
N LEU A 80 9.94 4.25 7.47
CA LEU A 80 11.20 4.10 8.18
C LEU A 80 11.11 3.04 9.27
N TRP A 81 10.03 3.05 10.06
CA TRP A 81 9.80 2.05 11.09
C TRP A 81 9.67 0.64 10.50
N SER A 82 8.89 0.47 9.42
CA SER A 82 8.72 -0.84 8.77
C SER A 82 10.03 -1.34 8.18
N ARG A 83 10.80 -0.45 7.54
CA ARG A 83 12.12 -0.76 6.95
C ARG A 83 13.14 -1.11 8.03
N ALA A 84 13.16 -0.40 9.15
CA ALA A 84 14.01 -0.73 10.30
C ALA A 84 13.70 -2.12 10.86
N ARG A 85 12.41 -2.51 10.93
CA ARG A 85 12.02 -3.88 11.34
C ARG A 85 12.45 -4.94 10.33
N ALA A 86 12.28 -4.66 9.03
CA ALA A 86 12.73 -5.55 7.96
C ALA A 86 14.26 -5.75 7.98
N PHE A 87 15.00 -4.68 8.19
CA PHE A 87 16.46 -4.70 8.31
C PHE A 87 16.92 -5.61 9.46
N ARG A 88 16.31 -5.49 10.65
CA ARG A 88 16.62 -6.36 11.80
C ARG A 88 16.37 -7.83 11.49
N ARG A 89 15.30 -8.16 10.76
CA ARG A 89 15.01 -9.53 10.36
C ARG A 89 16.05 -10.08 9.38
N GLU A 90 16.48 -9.29 8.41
CA GLU A 90 17.47 -9.71 7.43
C GLU A 90 18.86 -9.90 8.06
N HIS A 91 19.30 -8.94 8.87
CA HIS A 91 20.66 -8.92 9.42
C HIS A 91 20.85 -9.74 10.70
N LEU A 92 19.80 -9.92 11.52
CA LEU A 92 19.89 -10.70 12.76
C LEU A 92 19.31 -12.10 12.58
N VAL A 93 18.06 -12.20 12.13
CA VAL A 93 17.34 -13.48 12.02
C VAL A 93 17.84 -14.30 10.83
N GLY A 94 18.12 -13.65 9.69
CA GLY A 94 18.62 -14.29 8.47
C GLY A 94 19.86 -15.16 8.68
N PRO A 95 21.00 -14.60 9.16
CA PRO A 95 22.22 -15.38 9.36
C PRO A 95 22.08 -16.40 10.49
N ALA A 96 21.39 -16.08 11.59
CA ALA A 96 21.17 -17.01 12.68
C ALA A 96 20.35 -18.24 12.24
N LEU A 97 19.31 -18.04 11.43
CA LEU A 97 18.51 -19.12 10.87
C LEU A 97 19.32 -19.96 9.88
N LYS A 98 20.17 -19.33 9.06
CA LYS A 98 21.06 -20.06 8.14
C LYS A 98 22.04 -20.96 8.89
N ALA A 99 22.69 -20.42 9.93
CA ALA A 99 23.64 -21.17 10.76
C ALA A 99 22.95 -22.34 11.49
N TRP A 100 21.74 -22.14 12.00
CA TRP A 100 20.95 -23.20 12.61
C TRP A 100 20.52 -24.26 11.59
N ARG A 101 20.09 -23.86 10.38
CA ARG A 101 19.64 -24.79 9.34
C ARG A 101 20.74 -25.76 8.92
N GLU A 102 21.97 -25.30 8.78
CA GLU A 102 23.11 -26.17 8.43
C GLU A 102 23.39 -27.21 9.53
N LYS A 103 23.27 -26.84 10.81
CA LYS A 103 23.39 -27.79 11.92
C LYS A 103 22.22 -28.78 11.98
N ALA A 104 21.00 -28.28 11.86
CA ALA A 104 19.77 -29.08 11.93
C ALA A 104 19.70 -30.13 10.82
N LYS A 105 20.13 -29.81 9.58
CA LYS A 105 20.21 -30.80 8.49
C LYS A 105 21.10 -31.99 8.84
N VAL A 106 22.24 -31.74 9.48
CA VAL A 106 23.20 -32.80 9.85
C VAL A 106 22.65 -33.64 11.01
N GLU A 107 22.08 -32.99 12.03
CA GLU A 107 21.53 -33.69 13.21
C GLU A 107 20.31 -34.54 12.85
N VAL A 108 19.34 -33.96 12.13
CA VAL A 108 18.12 -34.65 11.70
C VAL A 108 18.46 -35.69 10.64
N GLY A 109 19.36 -35.39 9.70
CA GLY A 109 19.81 -36.35 8.70
C GLY A 109 20.45 -37.61 9.31
N LYS A 110 21.28 -37.45 10.34
CA LYS A 110 21.86 -38.59 11.08
C LYS A 110 20.80 -39.39 11.84
N ALA A 111 19.85 -38.73 12.48
CA ALA A 111 18.76 -39.40 13.19
C ALA A 111 17.88 -40.23 12.23
N PHE A 112 17.52 -39.67 11.08
CA PHE A 112 16.71 -40.36 10.07
C PHE A 112 17.46 -41.48 9.35
N ALA A 113 18.76 -41.32 9.10
CA ALA A 113 19.60 -42.38 8.56
C ALA A 113 19.69 -43.59 9.50
N ARG A 114 19.74 -43.35 10.82
CA ARG A 114 19.71 -44.42 11.84
C ARG A 114 18.36 -45.13 11.89
N ASP A 115 17.28 -44.37 11.80
CA ASP A 115 15.92 -44.89 11.96
C ASP A 115 15.31 -45.42 10.63
N ARG A 116 16.08 -45.40 9.52
CA ARG A 116 15.68 -45.86 8.16
C ARG A 116 14.34 -45.31 7.67
N LYS A 117 14.02 -44.07 8.04
CA LYS A 117 12.76 -43.42 7.67
C LYS A 117 12.78 -42.87 6.24
N PRO A 118 11.62 -42.77 5.59
CA PRO A 118 11.51 -42.18 4.25
C PRO A 118 11.84 -40.68 4.26
N TYR A 119 12.31 -40.18 3.11
CA TYR A 119 12.72 -38.79 2.93
C TYR A 119 11.57 -37.77 3.11
N GLU A 120 10.32 -38.16 2.85
CA GLU A 120 9.17 -37.27 3.02
C GLU A 120 8.96 -36.89 4.49
N GLU A 121 9.09 -37.84 5.42
CA GLU A 121 9.02 -37.56 6.86
C GLU A 121 10.16 -36.64 7.32
N TYR A 122 11.35 -36.78 6.72
CA TYR A 122 12.48 -35.88 6.98
C TYR A 122 12.16 -34.43 6.58
N LYS A 123 11.54 -34.25 5.40
CA LYS A 123 11.19 -32.92 4.88
C LYS A 123 10.11 -32.26 5.75
N GLU A 124 9.12 -33.02 6.19
CA GLU A 124 8.07 -32.53 7.09
C GLU A 124 8.63 -32.14 8.46
N GLU A 125 9.47 -32.99 9.07
CA GLU A 125 10.07 -32.71 10.37
C GLU A 125 11.01 -31.50 10.31
N MET A 126 11.84 -31.40 9.27
CA MET A 126 12.66 -30.22 9.03
C MET A 126 11.84 -28.95 8.82
N GLY A 127 10.71 -29.05 8.10
CA GLY A 127 9.76 -27.95 7.92
C GLY A 127 9.20 -27.47 9.26
N ARG A 128 8.75 -28.41 10.11
CA ARG A 128 8.22 -28.13 11.45
C ARG A 128 9.25 -27.47 12.35
N LEU A 129 10.47 -28.00 12.40
CA LEU A 129 11.58 -27.45 13.17
C LEU A 129 11.95 -26.04 12.68
N GLN A 130 11.96 -25.82 11.36
CA GLN A 130 12.27 -24.53 10.78
C GLN A 130 11.21 -23.48 11.14
N VAL A 131 9.92 -23.81 11.07
CA VAL A 131 8.84 -22.90 11.48
C VAL A 131 8.94 -22.57 12.98
N ALA A 132 9.18 -23.57 13.82
CA ALA A 132 9.36 -23.39 15.26
C ALA A 132 10.54 -22.45 15.56
N LYS A 133 11.69 -22.65 14.89
CA LYS A 133 12.88 -21.82 15.08
C LYS A 133 12.69 -20.39 14.58
N ILE A 134 12.01 -20.20 13.45
CA ILE A 134 11.63 -18.87 12.96
C ILE A 134 10.77 -18.14 14.00
N LYS A 135 9.78 -18.82 14.60
CA LYS A 135 8.92 -18.25 15.63
C LYS A 135 9.72 -17.85 16.87
N GLU A 136 10.66 -18.69 17.29
CA GLU A 136 11.56 -18.43 18.42
C GLU A 136 12.46 -17.21 18.16
N LEU A 137 13.17 -17.17 17.03
CA LEU A 137 14.05 -16.06 16.66
C LEU A 137 13.27 -14.75 16.50
N ASN A 138 12.07 -14.80 15.90
CA ASN A 138 11.22 -13.63 15.77
C ASN A 138 10.74 -13.11 17.13
N LYS A 139 10.52 -13.99 18.11
CA LYS A 139 10.17 -13.61 19.49
C LYS A 139 11.36 -12.96 20.20
N ILE A 140 12.56 -13.55 20.10
CA ILE A 140 13.79 -13.04 20.70
C ILE A 140 14.13 -11.65 20.16
N HIS A 141 14.11 -11.48 18.83
CA HIS A 141 14.48 -10.22 18.18
C HIS A 141 13.31 -9.24 17.99
N ARG A 142 12.12 -9.55 18.54
CA ARG A 142 10.88 -8.75 18.39
C ARG A 142 10.57 -8.35 16.95
N CYS A 143 10.84 -9.27 16.01
CA CYS A 143 10.68 -9.07 14.56
C CYS A 143 9.51 -9.91 14.04
N SER A 144 8.31 -9.66 14.56
CA SER A 144 7.11 -10.35 14.08
C SER A 144 6.77 -9.95 12.64
N PRO A 145 6.62 -10.92 11.72
CA PRO A 145 6.44 -10.66 10.29
C PRO A 145 5.05 -10.10 9.98
N ILE A 146 4.03 -10.60 10.67
CA ILE A 146 2.63 -10.27 10.46
C ILE A 146 2.34 -8.76 10.61
N PRO A 147 2.68 -8.10 11.74
CA PRO A 147 2.40 -6.67 11.87
C PRO A 147 3.29 -5.80 10.98
N THR A 148 4.40 -6.33 10.45
CA THR A 148 5.25 -5.55 9.53
C THR A 148 4.67 -5.56 8.12
N MET A 149 3.98 -6.64 7.74
CA MET A 149 3.36 -6.79 6.42
C MET A 149 1.95 -6.19 6.39
N ILE A 150 1.11 -6.45 7.40
CA ILE A 150 -0.30 -6.04 7.39
C ILE A 150 -0.47 -4.56 7.69
N LEU A 151 0.32 -4.02 8.62
CA LEU A 151 0.11 -2.66 9.13
C LEU A 151 0.22 -1.57 8.04
N PRO A 152 1.19 -1.61 7.10
CA PRO A 152 1.22 -0.68 5.98
C PRO A 152 -0.04 -0.76 5.12
N PHE A 153 -0.52 -1.96 4.77
CA PHE A 153 -1.75 -2.12 3.98
C PHE A 153 -2.98 -1.59 4.72
N ALA A 154 -3.09 -1.87 6.02
CA ALA A 154 -4.19 -1.43 6.84
C ALA A 154 -4.28 0.11 6.96
N VAL A 155 -3.15 0.81 6.90
CA VAL A 155 -3.12 2.29 6.93
C VAL A 155 -3.31 2.88 5.53
N HIS A 156 -2.66 2.31 4.51
CA HIS A 156 -2.69 2.86 3.16
C HIS A 156 -4.02 2.63 2.43
N ALA A 157 -4.67 1.48 2.60
CA ALA A 157 -5.90 1.18 1.87
C ALA A 157 -7.06 2.12 2.23
N PRO A 158 -7.39 2.36 3.52
CA PRO A 158 -8.42 3.33 3.89
C PRO A 158 -8.07 4.75 3.43
N LEU A 159 -6.81 5.16 3.58
CA LEU A 159 -6.34 6.48 3.18
C LEU A 159 -6.48 6.70 1.66
N PHE A 160 -6.17 5.69 0.86
CA PHE A 160 -6.36 5.73 -0.59
C PHE A 160 -7.84 5.81 -0.98
N ILE A 161 -8.70 5.01 -0.32
CA ILE A 161 -10.15 5.03 -0.56
C ILE A 161 -10.72 6.40 -0.20
N MET A 162 -10.35 6.95 0.96
CA MET A 162 -10.79 8.27 1.40
C MET A 162 -10.31 9.37 0.46
N ALA A 163 -9.03 9.36 0.05
CA ALA A 163 -8.50 10.34 -0.89
C ALA A 163 -9.24 10.28 -2.23
N THR A 164 -9.43 9.08 -2.79
CA THR A 164 -10.16 8.88 -4.06
C THR A 164 -11.61 9.36 -3.96
N ALA A 165 -12.29 9.02 -2.86
CA ALA A 165 -13.66 9.45 -2.62
C ALA A 165 -13.76 10.98 -2.43
N SER A 166 -12.78 11.59 -1.79
CA SER A 166 -12.71 13.04 -1.57
C SER A 166 -12.46 13.78 -2.87
N PHE A 167 -11.54 13.31 -3.71
CA PHE A 167 -11.31 13.86 -5.05
C PHE A 167 -12.54 13.75 -5.93
N ARG A 168 -13.19 12.59 -5.92
CA ARG A 168 -14.45 12.40 -6.65
C ARG A 168 -15.54 13.33 -6.10
N HIS A 169 -15.58 13.57 -4.79
CA HIS A 169 -16.55 14.48 -4.21
C HIS A 169 -16.25 15.94 -4.58
N ALA A 170 -15.00 16.39 -4.48
CA ALA A 170 -14.56 17.71 -4.90
C ALA A 170 -14.84 17.98 -6.39
N ALA A 171 -14.62 16.96 -7.25
CA ALA A 171 -14.95 17.04 -8.67
C ALA A 171 -16.46 17.10 -8.95
N LEU A 172 -17.32 16.73 -7.99
CA LEU A 172 -18.78 16.83 -8.09
C LEU A 172 -19.36 18.02 -7.30
N MET A 173 -18.53 18.72 -6.53
CA MET A 173 -18.95 19.78 -5.62
C MET A 173 -19.13 21.09 -6.38
N SER A 174 -20.37 21.37 -6.76
CA SER A 174 -20.76 22.50 -7.61
C SER A 174 -21.17 23.75 -6.79
N TYR A 175 -20.35 24.18 -5.83
CA TYR A 175 -20.65 25.40 -5.05
C TYR A 175 -20.31 26.70 -5.82
N ALA A 176 -19.51 26.62 -6.88
CA ALA A 176 -19.18 27.72 -7.78
C ALA A 176 -19.74 27.46 -9.19
N PRO A 177 -20.08 28.49 -9.98
CA PRO A 177 -20.58 28.34 -11.35
C PRO A 177 -19.58 27.65 -12.29
N VAL A 178 -18.31 27.55 -11.87
CA VAL A 178 -17.23 26.83 -12.55
C VAL A 178 -16.54 25.93 -11.53
N ASN A 179 -16.43 24.65 -11.83
CA ASN A 179 -15.76 23.70 -10.94
C ASN A 179 -14.24 23.97 -10.98
N PRO A 180 -13.60 24.32 -9.85
CA PRO A 180 -12.18 24.71 -9.82
C PRO A 180 -11.22 23.58 -10.26
N LEU A 181 -11.61 22.31 -10.04
CA LEU A 181 -10.84 21.17 -10.53
C LEU A 181 -11.07 20.92 -12.04
N ALA A 182 -12.19 21.40 -12.58
CA ALA A 182 -12.50 21.22 -13.99
C ALA A 182 -11.81 22.27 -14.87
N SER A 183 -11.48 23.44 -14.32
CA SER A 183 -10.90 24.58 -15.04
C SER A 183 -9.40 24.50 -15.30
N GLU A 184 -8.68 23.63 -14.60
CA GLU A 184 -7.23 23.48 -14.77
C GLU A 184 -6.87 22.20 -15.54
N SER A 185 -5.86 22.32 -16.39
CA SER A 185 -5.19 21.20 -17.06
C SER A 185 -3.84 20.94 -16.38
N PHE A 186 -3.41 19.68 -16.35
CA PHE A 186 -2.13 19.28 -15.75
C PHE A 186 -1.49 18.14 -16.53
N LEU A 187 -0.27 18.38 -17.03
CA LEU A 187 0.47 17.45 -17.88
C LEU A 187 -0.37 17.00 -19.10
N THR A 188 -0.80 15.74 -19.13
CA THR A 188 -1.62 15.14 -20.19
C THR A 188 -3.13 15.22 -19.90
N LEU A 189 -3.51 15.70 -18.72
CA LEU A 189 -4.91 15.82 -18.32
C LEU A 189 -5.49 17.14 -18.82
N PRO A 190 -6.55 17.12 -19.66
CA PRO A 190 -7.26 18.33 -20.05
C PRO A 190 -8.04 18.94 -18.87
N SER A 191 -8.38 18.11 -17.87
CA SER A 191 -9.13 18.50 -16.69
C SER A 191 -8.80 17.56 -15.53
N LEU A 192 -8.54 18.09 -14.32
CA LEU A 192 -8.28 17.27 -13.12
C LEU A 192 -9.51 16.49 -12.65
N ALA A 193 -10.71 16.92 -13.05
CA ALA A 193 -11.96 16.24 -12.72
C ALA A 193 -12.23 15.02 -13.62
N GLN A 194 -11.50 14.86 -14.72
CA GLN A 194 -11.69 13.80 -15.70
C GLN A 194 -10.61 12.72 -15.60
N VAL A 195 -10.98 11.48 -15.91
CA VAL A 195 -10.03 10.37 -16.05
C VAL A 195 -9.08 10.65 -17.22
N ASP A 196 -7.80 10.29 -17.06
CA ASP A 196 -6.78 10.43 -18.11
C ASP A 196 -7.23 9.73 -19.42
N PRO A 197 -7.54 10.50 -20.49
CA PRO A 197 -7.96 9.91 -21.76
C PRO A 197 -6.80 9.25 -22.51
N THR A 198 -5.55 9.63 -22.21
CA THR A 198 -4.36 9.13 -22.91
C THR A 198 -3.77 7.88 -22.26
N GLY A 199 -4.09 7.63 -20.98
CA GLY A 199 -3.54 6.53 -20.20
C GLY A 199 -2.03 6.67 -19.89
N VAL A 200 -1.41 7.78 -20.27
CA VAL A 200 0.03 8.04 -20.07
C VAL A 200 0.37 8.11 -18.58
N LEU A 201 -0.49 8.74 -17.78
CA LEU A 201 -0.23 8.94 -16.36
C LEU A 201 -0.24 7.62 -15.56
N PRO A 202 -1.23 6.71 -15.74
CA PRO A 202 -1.17 5.36 -15.19
C PRO A 202 0.07 4.56 -15.61
N ILE A 203 0.48 4.65 -16.88
CA ILE A 203 1.68 3.95 -17.38
C ILE A 203 2.94 4.51 -16.72
N ALA A 204 3.09 5.83 -16.66
CA ALA A 204 4.22 6.48 -16.01
C ALA A 204 4.32 6.11 -14.52
N ILE A 205 3.19 6.09 -13.80
CA ILE A 205 3.15 5.65 -12.40
C ILE A 205 3.59 4.18 -12.27
N GLY A 206 3.14 3.31 -13.17
CA GLY A 206 3.56 1.91 -13.22
C GLY A 206 5.08 1.76 -13.39
N LEU A 207 5.68 2.52 -14.31
CA LEU A 207 7.13 2.52 -14.53
C LEU A 207 7.91 3.06 -13.33
N ILE A 208 7.40 4.09 -12.65
CA ILE A 208 7.98 4.62 -11.42
C ILE A 208 7.93 3.58 -10.30
N MET A 209 6.79 2.87 -10.15
CA MET A 209 6.67 1.79 -9.17
C MET A 209 7.66 0.65 -9.45
N PHE A 210 7.78 0.24 -10.72
CA PHE A 210 8.75 -0.77 -11.13
C PHE A 210 10.19 -0.35 -10.81
N SER A 211 10.54 0.89 -11.16
CA SER A 211 11.86 1.47 -10.88
C SER A 211 12.17 1.50 -9.37
N ASN A 212 11.18 1.86 -8.55
CA ASN A 212 11.32 1.85 -7.09
C ASN A 212 11.58 0.45 -6.52
N ILE A 213 10.96 -0.58 -7.11
CA ILE A 213 11.17 -1.98 -6.70
C ILE A 213 12.58 -2.42 -7.07
N GLU A 214 13.00 -2.20 -8.31
CA GLU A 214 14.33 -2.58 -8.79
C GLU A 214 15.45 -1.87 -8.00
N LEU A 215 15.31 -0.56 -7.77
CA LEU A 215 16.26 0.20 -6.96
C LEU A 215 16.32 -0.31 -5.51
N GLY A 216 15.18 -0.72 -4.97
CA GLY A 216 15.10 -1.34 -3.64
C GLY A 216 15.77 -2.72 -3.56
N ARG A 217 15.82 -3.47 -4.66
CA ARG A 217 16.55 -4.75 -4.73
C ARG A 217 18.05 -4.51 -4.83
N LEU A 218 18.47 -3.56 -5.66
CA LEU A 218 19.87 -3.18 -5.85
C LEU A 218 20.51 -2.60 -4.59
N SER A 219 19.75 -1.84 -3.80
CA SER A 219 20.24 -1.20 -2.56
C SER A 219 20.43 -2.17 -1.38
N ARG A 220 20.22 -3.48 -1.56
CA ARG A 220 20.47 -4.46 -0.49
C ARG A 220 21.98 -4.71 -0.40
N PRO A 221 22.62 -4.45 0.76
CA PRO A 221 24.05 -4.68 0.89
C PRO A 221 24.38 -6.14 0.60
N ALA A 222 25.38 -6.35 -0.27
CA ALA A 222 25.88 -7.68 -0.58
C ALA A 222 26.29 -8.39 0.72
N LYS A 223 25.88 -9.66 0.87
CA LYS A 223 26.03 -10.51 2.06
C LYS A 223 27.38 -10.27 2.76
N THR A 224 27.38 -9.50 3.84
CA THR A 224 28.56 -9.39 4.70
C THR A 224 28.81 -10.75 5.34
N THR A 225 30.02 -11.26 5.16
CA THR A 225 30.53 -12.49 5.76
C THR A 225 30.25 -12.50 7.27
N PRO A 226 29.76 -13.60 7.85
CA PRO A 226 29.30 -13.60 9.25
C PRO A 226 30.44 -13.21 10.20
N ASN A 227 30.17 -12.17 10.99
CA ASN A 227 31.08 -11.64 12.00
C ASN A 227 31.44 -12.75 13.02
N PRO A 228 32.73 -13.07 13.26
CA PRO A 228 33.14 -14.17 14.14
C PRO A 228 32.60 -14.05 15.58
N PHE A 229 32.31 -12.84 16.06
CA PHE A 229 31.70 -12.63 17.38
C PHE A 229 30.26 -13.16 17.51
N LEU A 230 29.49 -13.18 16.41
CA LEU A 230 28.14 -13.76 16.38
C LEU A 230 28.17 -15.30 16.39
N ARG A 231 29.25 -15.91 15.89
CA ARG A 231 29.50 -17.35 16.07
C ARG A 231 29.75 -17.70 17.53
N ALA A 232 30.53 -16.89 18.25
CA ALA A 232 30.80 -17.08 19.66
C ALA A 232 29.52 -16.92 20.52
N ALA A 233 28.70 -15.90 20.26
CA ALA A 233 27.44 -15.70 20.98
C ALA A 233 26.41 -16.84 20.76
N LEU A 234 26.39 -17.46 19.58
CA LEU A 234 25.56 -18.64 19.29
C LEU A 234 26.13 -19.95 19.87
N GLN A 235 27.40 -19.99 20.26
CA GLN A 235 27.99 -21.12 20.99
C GLN A 235 27.72 -21.07 22.50
N ILE A 236 27.41 -19.88 23.06
CA ILE A 236 27.26 -19.67 24.51
C ILE A 236 25.81 -19.89 24.99
N GLN A 237 24.85 -20.31 24.15
CA GLN A 237 23.57 -20.75 24.71
C GLN A 237 23.76 -22.04 25.53
N PRO A 238 23.55 -22.03 26.85
CA PRO A 238 23.80 -23.19 27.68
C PRO A 238 22.83 -24.30 27.28
N ARG A 239 23.37 -25.51 27.06
CA ARG A 239 22.60 -26.75 26.98
C ARG A 239 21.62 -26.78 28.14
N ARG A 240 20.34 -26.51 27.87
CA ARG A 240 19.27 -26.73 28.84
C ARG A 240 19.16 -28.25 28.99
N LYS A 241 19.79 -28.78 30.05
CA LYS A 241 19.69 -30.19 30.46
C LYS A 241 18.20 -30.58 30.49
N ARG A 242 17.83 -31.55 29.67
CA ARG A 242 16.71 -32.46 29.90
C ARG A 242 17.29 -33.86 29.76
#